data_AF-A0A813F7V8-F1
#
_entry.id   AF-A0A813F7V8-F1
#
_cell.length_a   1.000
_cell.length_b   1.000
_cell.length_c   1.000
_cell.angle_alpha   90.00
_cell.angle_beta   90.00
_cell.angle_gamma   90.00
#
_symmetry.space_group_name_H-M   'P 1'
#
loop_
_entity.id
_entity.type
_entity.pdbx_description
1 polymer ?
#
loop_
_entity_poly.entity_id
_entity_poly.type
_entity_poly.pdbx_seq_one_letter_code
_entity_poly.pdbx_strand_id
1 'polypeptide(L)'
;MLQPYILARVVLGRHFDYVEIGTADFDTIAQQLANTHAVGLSVEPVEEHLRRLPSGPGYQQKVQAAVSEEDGWADLYVVRPEYMEPSCTSETLAGLGLPYCLPWWFRATASLNRPASLVEVHAGPKALEAQMTVKVQTLTYRSLLLLHNVTSIGILKIDTEGLDVQILRQALDHGAATGEFPERIQFEKNNLTDMSQAFSVYHALETMYDCWIPAAEDDVHCLRLRDLALGRPESTSGDSEEPLQPTWWRVELPGRVAVSAVRIHASPEDSRPGSWMMSVGNSPDPSENPACGRLAAELAPGSSWASACGAEGRFLALLAGRENSRQQPRPYRVEVLGAATPSGAWRASAGRECAATGRLFDGYDPACEARCREDEKCRFFTIYSSLWCATSASCDEDMPSSSSAITFSVQSSRSRPLRLGDARQSSEDWGGSPGRAIDGRLDPHFVAGSCSHTAGGDQESSPGAWWSA
;
A
#
# COMPACT_ATOMS: atom_id res chain seq x y z
N MET A 1 -29.00 8.09 40.75
CA MET A 1 -27.72 8.25 40.03
C MET A 1 -27.69 7.21 38.92
N LEU A 2 -28.05 7.61 37.71
CA LEU A 2 -28.01 6.76 36.52
C LEU A 2 -26.66 7.00 35.83
N GLN A 3 -25.86 5.95 35.65
CA GLN A 3 -24.67 5.99 34.81
C GLN A 3 -25.07 6.20 33.35
N PRO A 4 -24.39 7.07 32.59
CA PRO A 4 -24.60 7.16 31.16
C PRO A 4 -23.97 5.95 30.48
N TYR A 5 -24.81 5.10 29.89
CA TYR A 5 -24.37 4.12 28.90
C TYR A 5 -23.82 4.89 27.70
N ILE A 6 -22.51 4.83 27.51
CA ILE A 6 -21.88 5.16 26.24
C ILE A 6 -22.30 4.06 25.26
N LEU A 7 -23.31 4.33 24.46
CA LEU A 7 -23.57 3.58 23.23
C LEU A 7 -22.34 3.79 22.33
N ALA A 8 -21.41 2.84 22.37
CA ALA A 8 -20.42 2.71 21.31
C ALA A 8 -21.20 2.41 20.02
N ARG A 9 -21.47 3.45 19.23
CA ARG A 9 -21.84 3.26 17.83
C ARG A 9 -20.66 2.53 17.21
N VAL A 10 -20.89 1.29 16.78
CA VAL A 10 -20.06 0.66 15.76
C VAL A 10 -20.21 1.57 14.54
N VAL A 11 -19.28 2.49 14.35
CA VAL A 11 -19.14 3.20 13.10
C VAL A 11 -18.67 2.13 12.12
N LEU A 12 -19.56 1.68 11.24
CA LEU A 12 -19.20 0.79 10.14
C LEU A 12 -18.25 1.59 9.24
N GLY A 13 -16.95 1.37 9.43
CA GLY A 13 -15.90 1.90 8.58
C GLY A 13 -16.10 1.51 7.13
N ARG A 14 -15.63 2.36 6.22
CA ARG A 14 -15.79 2.19 4.77
C ARG A 14 -14.43 2.08 4.09
N HIS A 15 -14.37 1.17 3.12
CA HIS A 15 -13.27 1.12 2.14
C HIS A 15 -13.47 2.20 1.08
N PHE A 16 -12.40 2.92 0.76
CA PHE A 16 -12.33 3.83 -0.37
C PHE A 16 -11.35 3.26 -1.41
N ASP A 17 -11.81 3.15 -2.66
CA ASP A 17 -10.95 2.74 -3.77
C ASP A 17 -9.81 3.75 -3.95
N TYR A 18 -10.12 5.05 -3.78
CA TYR A 18 -9.11 6.10 -3.76
C TYR A 18 -9.39 7.20 -2.72
N VAL A 19 -8.30 7.78 -2.22
CA VAL A 19 -8.26 9.10 -1.57
C VAL A 19 -7.23 9.92 -2.34
N GLU A 20 -7.65 11.05 -2.91
CA GLU A 20 -6.80 11.95 -3.69
C GLU A 20 -6.73 13.31 -2.98
N ILE A 21 -5.52 13.71 -2.58
CA ILE A 21 -5.25 14.95 -1.84
C ILE A 21 -4.48 15.90 -2.73
N GLY A 22 -5.08 17.06 -3.00
CA GLY A 22 -4.60 18.01 -4.01
C GLY A 22 -5.02 17.51 -5.39
N THR A 23 -6.07 18.13 -5.94
CA THR A 23 -6.65 17.65 -7.21
C THR A 23 -6.41 18.64 -8.33
N ALA A 24 -6.41 19.94 -8.01
CA ALA A 24 -6.32 21.06 -8.93
C ALA A 24 -7.25 21.00 -10.17
N ASP A 25 -8.22 20.07 -10.14
CA ASP A 25 -9.17 19.68 -11.18
C ASP A 25 -8.63 19.14 -12.52
N PHE A 26 -7.37 18.70 -12.59
CA PHE A 26 -6.82 18.04 -13.78
C PHE A 26 -6.03 16.78 -13.42
N ASP A 27 -5.93 15.86 -14.38
CA ASP A 27 -5.26 14.55 -14.23
C ASP A 27 -5.66 13.81 -12.94
N THR A 28 -6.94 13.95 -12.59
CA THR A 28 -7.47 13.43 -11.34
C THR A 28 -7.98 12.00 -11.47
N ILE A 29 -7.89 11.26 -10.37
CA ILE A 29 -8.49 9.94 -10.26
C ILE A 29 -10.01 10.03 -10.47
N ALA A 30 -10.64 11.08 -9.93
CA ALA A 30 -12.08 11.33 -10.10
C ALA A 30 -12.48 11.43 -11.59
N GLN A 31 -11.66 12.07 -12.42
CA GLN A 31 -11.89 12.18 -13.87
C GLN A 31 -11.74 10.85 -14.58
N GLN A 32 -10.67 10.10 -14.28
CA GLN A 32 -10.43 8.78 -14.87
C GLN A 32 -11.54 7.78 -14.53
N LEU A 33 -12.09 7.88 -13.32
CA LEU A 33 -13.09 6.95 -12.78
C LEU A 33 -14.54 7.45 -12.87
N ALA A 34 -14.80 8.54 -13.58
CA ALA A 34 -16.11 9.21 -13.65
C ALA A 34 -17.26 8.27 -14.06
N ASN A 35 -16.97 7.24 -14.86
CA ASN A 35 -17.97 6.28 -15.36
C ASN A 35 -17.97 4.93 -14.64
N THR A 36 -17.33 4.85 -13.47
CA THR A 36 -17.22 3.61 -12.68
C THR A 36 -17.97 3.74 -11.35
N HIS A 37 -18.26 2.62 -10.70
CA HIS A 37 -18.89 2.60 -9.37
C HIS A 37 -17.89 2.80 -8.21
N ALA A 38 -16.73 3.39 -8.50
CA ALA A 38 -15.69 3.63 -7.51
C ALA A 38 -16.17 4.47 -6.32
N VAL A 39 -15.71 4.09 -5.14
CA VAL A 39 -15.86 4.79 -3.87
C VAL A 39 -14.62 5.68 -3.69
N GLY A 40 -14.82 6.99 -3.64
CA GLY A 40 -13.74 7.96 -3.76
C GLY A 40 -13.85 9.14 -2.81
N LEU A 41 -12.70 9.70 -2.43
CA LEU A 41 -12.60 10.95 -1.69
C LEU A 41 -11.61 11.90 -2.38
N SER A 42 -12.12 12.97 -2.98
CA SER A 42 -11.31 14.03 -3.57
C SER A 42 -11.20 15.20 -2.61
N VAL A 43 -9.99 15.57 -2.23
CA VAL A 43 -9.69 16.60 -1.22
C VAL A 43 -8.92 17.73 -1.87
N GLU A 44 -9.47 18.94 -1.79
CA GLU A 44 -8.91 20.10 -2.49
C GLU A 44 -9.37 21.40 -1.81
N PRO A 45 -8.46 22.31 -1.45
CA PRO A 45 -8.84 23.51 -0.72
C PRO A 45 -9.55 24.56 -1.59
N VAL A 46 -9.33 24.57 -2.91
CA VAL A 46 -9.97 25.52 -3.83
C VAL A 46 -11.34 25.00 -4.29
N GLU A 47 -12.41 25.64 -3.83
CA GLU A 47 -13.78 25.20 -4.08
C GLU A 47 -14.13 25.07 -5.57
N GLU A 48 -13.64 26.00 -6.40
CA GLU A 48 -13.90 25.98 -7.84
C GLU A 48 -13.35 24.71 -8.51
N HIS A 49 -12.18 24.24 -8.07
CA HIS A 49 -11.57 23.02 -8.58
C HIS A 49 -12.43 21.81 -8.26
N LEU A 50 -12.84 21.66 -7.00
CA LEU A 50 -13.77 20.61 -6.59
C LEU A 50 -15.07 20.61 -7.38
N ARG A 51 -15.64 21.80 -7.65
CA ARG A 51 -16.86 21.92 -8.43
C ARG A 51 -16.69 21.42 -9.87
N ARG A 52 -15.50 21.56 -10.47
CA ARG A 52 -15.18 21.08 -11.82
C ARG A 52 -14.94 19.58 -11.91
N LEU A 53 -14.62 18.91 -10.81
CA LEU A 53 -14.52 17.44 -10.80
C LEU A 53 -15.85 16.79 -11.18
N PRO A 54 -15.86 15.67 -11.90
CA PRO A 54 -17.09 14.96 -12.20
C PRO A 54 -17.72 14.38 -10.93
N SER A 55 -18.96 13.91 -11.06
CA SER A 55 -19.60 13.04 -10.08
C SER A 55 -19.90 11.72 -10.78
N GLY A 56 -19.31 10.63 -10.29
CA GLY A 56 -19.55 9.30 -10.84
C GLY A 56 -20.78 8.62 -10.24
N PRO A 57 -21.18 7.46 -10.80
CA PRO A 57 -22.29 6.65 -10.29
C PRO A 57 -21.95 5.91 -8.98
N GLY A 58 -20.69 5.91 -8.56
CA GLY A 58 -20.23 5.42 -7.26
C GLY A 58 -20.41 6.43 -6.13
N TYR A 59 -19.93 6.07 -4.92
CA TYR A 59 -19.92 6.98 -3.77
C TYR A 59 -18.66 7.84 -3.79
N GLN A 60 -18.71 8.95 -4.54
CA GLN A 60 -17.59 9.90 -4.67
C GLN A 60 -17.88 11.17 -3.87
N GLN A 61 -17.08 11.42 -2.85
CA GLN A 61 -17.17 12.60 -2.00
C GLN A 61 -16.11 13.65 -2.36
N LYS A 62 -16.46 14.91 -2.13
CA LYS A 62 -15.61 16.06 -2.36
C LYS A 62 -15.42 16.82 -1.05
N VAL A 63 -14.19 17.14 -0.68
CA VAL A 63 -13.84 17.75 0.61
C VAL A 63 -13.06 19.03 0.36
N GLN A 64 -13.67 20.17 0.71
CA GLN A 64 -13.03 21.46 0.60
C GLN A 64 -12.13 21.73 1.81
N ALA A 65 -10.92 21.16 1.78
CA ALA A 65 -9.92 21.36 2.82
C ALA A 65 -8.51 21.18 2.26
N ALA A 66 -7.53 21.81 2.92
CA ALA A 66 -6.13 21.44 2.77
C ALA A 66 -5.77 20.36 3.81
N VAL A 67 -4.99 19.37 3.44
CA VAL A 67 -4.41 18.44 4.41
C VAL A 67 -3.08 19.00 4.90
N SER A 68 -2.92 19.17 6.22
CA SER A 68 -1.77 19.82 6.84
C SER A 68 -1.39 19.16 8.17
N GLU A 69 -0.43 19.73 8.92
CA GLU A 69 0.01 19.21 10.21
C GLU A 69 -1.05 19.33 11.32
N GLU A 70 -1.96 20.30 11.22
CA GLU A 70 -2.95 20.58 12.27
C GLU A 70 -4.35 20.87 11.69
N ASP A 71 -5.38 20.48 12.46
CA ASP A 71 -6.77 20.84 12.17
C ASP A 71 -7.00 22.33 12.49
N GLY A 72 -7.66 23.06 11.60
CA GLY A 72 -7.92 24.47 11.84
C GLY A 72 -8.24 25.25 10.57
N TRP A 73 -7.63 26.44 10.47
CA TRP A 73 -7.79 27.35 9.35
C TRP A 73 -6.44 27.97 9.01
N ALA A 74 -6.13 28.05 7.72
CA ALA A 74 -4.89 28.64 7.23
C ALA A 74 -5.15 29.57 6.04
N ASP A 75 -4.16 30.40 5.76
CA ASP A 75 -4.12 31.21 4.54
C ASP A 75 -3.64 30.34 3.38
N LEU A 76 -4.43 30.25 2.32
CA LEU A 76 -4.05 29.64 1.05
C LEU A 76 -3.77 30.75 0.04
N TYR A 77 -2.59 30.73 -0.55
CA TYR A 77 -2.23 31.60 -1.65
C TYR A 77 -2.57 30.90 -2.95
N VAL A 78 -3.43 31.53 -3.74
CA VAL A 78 -3.88 31.03 -5.04
C VAL A 78 -3.60 32.09 -6.10
N VAL A 79 -3.26 31.64 -7.31
CA VAL A 79 -3.10 32.57 -8.43
C VAL A 79 -4.46 33.17 -8.78
N ARG A 80 -4.49 34.48 -8.99
CA ARG A 80 -5.68 35.21 -9.40
C ARG A 80 -6.13 34.76 -10.80
N PRO A 81 -7.37 34.26 -10.97
CA PRO A 81 -7.84 33.77 -12.27
C PRO A 81 -7.72 34.79 -13.41
N GLU A 82 -7.86 36.08 -13.12
CA GLU A 82 -7.74 37.16 -14.11
C GLU A 82 -6.33 37.31 -14.74
N TYR A 83 -5.30 36.67 -14.18
CA TYR A 83 -3.96 36.63 -14.74
C TYR A 83 -3.61 35.29 -15.40
N MET A 84 -4.52 34.31 -15.37
CA MET A 84 -4.33 32.98 -15.98
C MET A 84 -5.14 32.81 -17.26
N GLU A 85 -4.64 31.98 -18.17
CA GLU A 85 -5.40 31.53 -19.33
C GLU A 85 -6.62 30.66 -18.92
N PRO A 86 -7.77 30.77 -19.63
CA PRO A 86 -8.06 31.68 -20.74
C PRO A 86 -8.63 33.04 -20.31
N SER A 87 -8.77 33.30 -19.01
CA SER A 87 -9.45 34.50 -18.47
C SER A 87 -8.64 35.78 -18.59
N CYS A 88 -7.33 35.67 -18.75
CA CYS A 88 -6.40 36.79 -18.88
C CYS A 88 -6.59 37.56 -20.20
N THR A 89 -6.53 38.90 -20.13
CA THR A 89 -6.66 39.81 -21.27
C THR A 89 -5.48 40.77 -21.35
N SER A 90 -5.36 41.50 -22.46
CA SER A 90 -4.32 42.53 -22.60
C SER A 90 -4.44 43.63 -21.54
N GLU A 91 -5.66 43.94 -21.09
CA GLU A 91 -5.91 44.89 -20.01
C GLU A 91 -5.43 44.37 -18.65
N THR A 92 -5.65 43.08 -18.32
CA THR A 92 -5.20 42.50 -17.05
C THR A 92 -3.67 42.43 -16.99
N LEU A 93 -3.02 42.07 -18.10
CA LEU A 93 -1.55 42.12 -18.23
C LEU A 93 -1.00 43.52 -18.02
N ALA A 94 -1.58 44.53 -18.69
CA ALA A 94 -1.15 45.92 -18.54
C ALA A 94 -1.35 46.45 -17.12
N GLY A 95 -2.45 46.04 -16.45
CA GLY A 95 -2.77 46.45 -15.09
C GLY A 95 -1.74 46.00 -14.05
N LEU A 96 -1.16 44.81 -14.23
CA LEU A 96 -0.14 44.29 -13.32
C LEU A 96 1.31 44.47 -13.83
N GLY A 97 1.47 44.68 -15.14
CA GLY A 97 2.77 44.73 -15.80
C GLY A 97 3.36 43.34 -16.07
N LEU A 98 2.52 42.33 -16.30
CA LEU A 98 2.97 40.97 -16.62
C LEU A 98 3.37 40.86 -18.10
N PRO A 99 4.45 40.11 -18.43
CA PRO A 99 4.93 39.96 -19.81
C PRO A 99 4.04 39.05 -20.68
N TYR A 100 3.28 38.14 -20.07
CA TYR A 100 2.37 37.20 -20.72
C TYR A 100 1.35 36.66 -19.70
N CYS A 101 0.26 36.08 -20.19
CA CYS A 101 -0.73 35.42 -19.35
C CYS A 101 -0.12 34.17 -18.70
N LEU A 102 -0.32 33.99 -17.40
CA LEU A 102 0.12 32.78 -16.74
C LEU A 102 -0.62 31.58 -17.37
N PRO A 103 0.08 30.51 -17.75
CA PRO A 103 -0.55 29.31 -18.29
C PRO A 103 -1.68 28.79 -17.39
N TRP A 104 -2.72 28.19 -17.98
CA TRP A 104 -3.91 27.73 -17.24
C TRP A 104 -3.59 26.79 -16.06
N TRP A 105 -2.50 26.02 -16.17
CA TRP A 105 -2.07 25.06 -15.15
C TRP A 105 -1.53 25.73 -13.87
N PHE A 106 -1.29 27.05 -13.87
CA PHE A 106 -0.93 27.80 -12.65
C PHE A 106 -1.98 27.70 -11.54
N ARG A 107 -3.22 27.29 -11.85
CA ARG A 107 -4.23 27.00 -10.85
C ARG A 107 -3.81 25.88 -9.88
N ALA A 108 -2.90 24.99 -10.30
CA ALA A 108 -2.35 23.91 -9.47
C ALA A 108 -1.42 24.41 -8.36
N THR A 109 -0.91 25.63 -8.48
CA THR A 109 0.19 26.14 -7.65
C THR A 109 -0.26 26.69 -6.30
N ALA A 110 -1.41 26.25 -5.79
CA ALA A 110 -1.97 26.75 -4.54
C ALA A 110 -1.09 26.35 -3.35
N SER A 111 -0.64 27.31 -2.54
CA SER A 111 0.31 27.05 -1.44
C SER A 111 -0.17 27.56 -0.09
N LEU A 112 0.07 26.78 0.97
CA LEU A 112 -0.41 27.06 2.31
C LEU A 112 0.57 27.96 3.08
N ASN A 113 0.05 28.98 3.77
CA ASN A 113 0.75 29.94 4.63
C ASN A 113 1.83 30.83 3.97
N ARG A 114 2.19 30.57 2.71
CA ARG A 114 3.15 31.36 1.94
C ARG A 114 2.76 31.45 0.46
N PRO A 115 3.15 32.52 -0.25
CA PRO A 115 3.03 32.60 -1.69
C PRO A 115 3.77 31.44 -2.38
N ALA A 116 3.23 30.97 -3.49
CA ALA A 116 3.84 29.91 -4.27
C ALA A 116 5.08 30.43 -5.03
N SER A 117 6.22 29.79 -4.81
CA SER A 117 7.50 30.20 -5.41
C SER A 117 7.53 30.07 -6.93
N LEU A 118 6.73 29.16 -7.51
CA LEU A 118 6.66 29.01 -8.96
C LEU A 118 6.09 30.26 -9.63
N VAL A 119 5.22 31.01 -8.94
CA VAL A 119 4.69 32.29 -9.44
C VAL A 119 5.79 33.34 -9.53
N GLU A 120 6.78 33.32 -8.64
CA GLU A 120 7.93 34.25 -8.69
C GLU A 120 8.76 34.10 -9.96
N VAL A 121 8.88 32.88 -10.48
CA VAL A 121 9.63 32.60 -11.71
C VAL A 121 9.00 33.29 -12.93
N HIS A 122 7.67 33.44 -12.95
CA HIS A 122 6.93 33.96 -14.11
C HIS A 122 6.47 35.42 -13.93
N ALA A 123 6.06 35.81 -12.72
CA ALA A 123 5.57 37.15 -12.40
C ALA A 123 6.64 38.06 -11.78
N GLY A 124 7.80 37.51 -11.39
CA GLY A 124 8.92 38.29 -10.85
C GLY A 124 8.50 39.15 -9.66
N PRO A 125 8.83 40.47 -9.65
CA PRO A 125 8.43 41.38 -8.57
C PRO A 125 6.92 41.50 -8.33
N LYS A 126 6.09 40.99 -9.25
CA LYS A 126 4.62 41.03 -9.18
C LYS A 126 3.97 39.75 -8.70
N ALA A 127 4.76 38.77 -8.25
CA ALA A 127 4.26 37.47 -7.85
C ALA A 127 3.27 37.51 -6.68
N LEU A 128 3.47 38.42 -5.73
CA LEU A 128 2.55 38.58 -4.60
C LEU A 128 1.23 39.18 -5.06
N GLU A 129 1.26 40.21 -5.91
CA GLU A 129 0.05 40.83 -6.47
C GLU A 129 -0.69 39.92 -7.47
N ALA A 130 0.03 39.02 -8.16
CA ALA A 130 -0.56 38.00 -9.04
C ALA A 130 -1.31 36.90 -8.26
N GLN A 131 -1.14 36.85 -6.94
CA GLN A 131 -1.80 35.91 -6.06
C GLN A 131 -2.87 36.62 -5.21
N MET A 132 -3.79 35.84 -4.68
CA MET A 132 -4.75 36.26 -3.66
C MET A 132 -4.74 35.25 -2.52
N THR A 133 -5.13 35.72 -1.34
CA THR A 133 -5.20 34.88 -0.15
C THR A 133 -6.66 34.52 0.13
N VAL A 134 -6.91 33.22 0.31
CA VAL A 134 -8.21 32.67 0.69
C VAL A 134 -8.04 31.90 1.99
N LYS A 135 -8.95 32.09 2.95
CA LYS A 135 -8.97 31.27 4.17
C LYS A 135 -9.59 29.90 3.86
N VAL A 136 -8.87 28.84 4.19
CA VAL A 136 -9.33 27.46 3.97
C VAL A 136 -9.25 26.65 5.24
N GLN A 137 -10.13 25.66 5.35
CA GLN A 137 -10.07 24.68 6.44
C GLN A 137 -8.84 23.80 6.25
N THR A 138 -8.13 23.53 7.34
CA THR A 138 -7.06 22.53 7.37
C THR A 138 -7.50 21.31 8.17
N LEU A 139 -7.09 20.14 7.70
CA LEU A 139 -7.31 18.86 8.36
C LEU A 139 -5.99 18.09 8.44
N THR A 140 -5.76 17.36 9.52
CA THR A 140 -4.76 16.30 9.55
C THR A 140 -5.24 15.11 8.71
N TYR A 141 -4.32 14.27 8.25
CA TYR A 141 -4.65 13.03 7.55
C TYR A 141 -5.60 12.16 8.38
N ARG A 142 -5.32 12.01 9.68
CA ARG A 142 -6.17 11.26 10.60
C ARG A 142 -7.58 11.84 10.71
N SER A 143 -7.70 13.16 10.89
CA SER A 143 -9.01 13.81 11.00
C SER A 143 -9.82 13.69 9.72
N LEU A 144 -9.18 13.80 8.55
CA LEU A 144 -9.81 13.52 7.26
C LEU A 144 -10.40 12.10 7.23
N LEU A 145 -9.63 11.08 7.60
CA LEU A 145 -10.12 9.69 7.60
C LEU A 145 -11.31 9.52 8.56
N LEU A 146 -11.21 10.05 9.78
CA LEU A 146 -12.25 9.93 10.79
C LEU A 146 -13.55 10.65 10.40
N LEU A 147 -13.46 11.86 9.84
CA LEU A 147 -14.62 12.63 9.41
C LEU A 147 -15.41 11.91 8.31
N HIS A 148 -14.73 11.16 7.45
CA HIS A 148 -15.34 10.44 6.33
C HIS A 148 -15.49 8.93 6.56
N ASN A 149 -15.24 8.46 7.80
CA ASN A 149 -15.30 7.04 8.20
C ASN A 149 -14.47 6.12 7.29
N VAL A 150 -13.30 6.58 6.85
CA VAL A 150 -12.36 5.80 6.04
C VAL A 150 -11.60 4.85 6.96
N THR A 151 -11.65 3.55 6.68
CA THR A 151 -10.89 2.53 7.43
C THR A 151 -9.94 1.71 6.55
N SER A 152 -10.03 1.85 5.23
CA SER A 152 -9.06 1.29 4.30
C SER A 152 -9.07 2.06 2.98
N ILE A 153 -7.89 2.16 2.38
CA ILE A 153 -7.65 2.94 1.15
C ILE A 153 -6.97 2.04 0.13
N GLY A 154 -7.55 1.95 -1.07
CA GLY A 154 -6.93 1.29 -2.22
C GLY A 154 -5.70 2.07 -2.69
N ILE A 155 -5.90 3.28 -3.21
CA ILE A 155 -4.83 4.21 -3.57
C ILE A 155 -4.94 5.54 -2.82
N LEU A 156 -3.83 5.96 -2.21
CA LEU A 156 -3.65 7.32 -1.71
C LEU A 156 -2.80 8.09 -2.72
N LYS A 157 -3.38 9.04 -3.43
CA LYS A 157 -2.65 9.98 -4.29
C LYS A 157 -2.45 11.29 -3.52
N ILE A 158 -1.21 11.77 -3.45
CA ILE A 158 -0.84 13.03 -2.81
C ILE A 158 -0.13 13.88 -3.85
N ASP A 159 -0.73 15.01 -4.17
CA ASP A 159 -0.25 15.91 -5.22
C ASP A 159 -0.43 17.34 -4.70
N THR A 160 0.48 17.75 -3.82
CA THR A 160 0.36 19.01 -3.08
C THR A 160 1.60 19.87 -3.25
N GLU A 161 1.43 21.19 -3.20
CA GLU A 161 2.55 22.14 -3.34
C GLU A 161 3.34 22.25 -2.02
N GLY A 162 4.13 21.22 -1.71
CA GLY A 162 5.13 21.22 -0.65
C GLY A 162 4.70 20.62 0.69
N LEU A 163 3.60 19.86 0.74
CA LEU A 163 3.12 19.17 1.95
C LEU A 163 3.20 17.64 1.85
N ASP A 164 3.70 17.09 0.74
CA ASP A 164 3.66 15.67 0.40
C ASP A 164 4.33 14.81 1.46
N VAL A 165 5.57 15.18 1.86
CA VAL A 165 6.32 14.45 2.89
C VAL A 165 5.65 14.53 4.26
N GLN A 166 4.98 15.63 4.58
CA GLN A 166 4.25 15.75 5.85
C GLN A 166 3.01 14.84 5.86
N ILE A 167 2.26 14.81 4.75
CA ILE A 167 1.10 13.94 4.60
C ILE A 167 1.53 12.47 4.60
N LEU A 168 2.60 12.12 3.89
CA LEU A 168 3.20 10.78 3.88
C LEU A 168 3.60 10.34 5.29
N ARG A 169 4.25 11.22 6.06
CA ARG A 169 4.59 10.94 7.46
C ARG A 169 3.35 10.62 8.29
N GLN A 170 2.31 11.45 8.19
CA GLN A 170 1.05 11.21 8.91
C GLN A 170 0.37 9.90 8.47
N ALA A 171 0.42 9.55 7.19
CA ALA A 171 -0.12 8.29 6.69
C ALA A 171 0.64 7.08 7.24
N LEU A 172 1.98 7.15 7.32
CA LEU A 172 2.82 6.11 7.92
C LEU A 172 2.59 6.00 9.44
N ASP A 173 2.52 7.12 10.14
CA ASP A 173 2.28 7.16 11.58
C ASP A 173 0.88 6.60 11.92
N HIS A 174 -0.15 6.99 11.16
CA HIS A 174 -1.51 6.45 11.29
C HIS A 174 -1.52 4.95 11.03
N GLY A 175 -0.90 4.49 9.95
CA GLY A 175 -0.78 3.08 9.64
C GLY A 175 -0.03 2.30 10.73
N ALA A 176 1.05 2.84 11.28
CA ALA A 176 1.80 2.21 12.36
C ALA A 176 0.97 2.08 13.65
N ALA A 177 0.12 3.08 13.94
CA ALA A 177 -0.75 3.09 15.11
C ALA A 177 -1.99 2.18 14.97
N THR A 178 -2.51 1.99 13.75
CA THR A 178 -3.83 1.36 13.53
C THR A 178 -3.81 0.09 12.68
N GLY A 179 -2.73 -0.13 11.91
CA GLY A 179 -2.66 -1.13 10.85
C GLY A 179 -3.29 -0.69 9.52
N GLU A 180 -3.93 0.49 9.47
CA GLU A 180 -4.67 1.04 8.32
C GLU A 180 -3.74 1.77 7.34
N PHE A 181 -2.82 1.02 6.74
CA PHE A 181 -1.97 1.52 5.67
C PHE A 181 -2.72 1.52 4.33
N PRO A 182 -2.55 2.55 3.46
CA PRO A 182 -2.98 2.48 2.07
C PRO A 182 -2.34 1.30 1.34
N GLU A 183 -3.06 0.66 0.42
CA GLU A 183 -2.49 -0.46 -0.36
C GLU A 183 -1.52 0.04 -1.43
N ARG A 184 -1.81 1.20 -2.01
CA ARG A 184 -0.97 1.93 -2.96
C ARG A 184 -0.80 3.37 -2.51
N ILE A 185 0.37 3.93 -2.75
CA ILE A 185 0.62 5.36 -2.57
C ILE A 185 1.23 5.88 -3.87
N GLN A 186 0.73 7.01 -4.35
CA GLN A 186 1.28 7.79 -5.46
C GLN A 186 1.54 9.20 -4.96
N PHE A 187 2.73 9.73 -5.22
CA PHE A 187 3.04 11.11 -4.85
C PHE A 187 4.12 11.74 -5.74
N GLU A 188 4.06 13.06 -5.90
CA GLU A 188 5.04 13.82 -6.64
C GLU A 188 6.30 14.05 -5.78
N LYS A 189 7.50 13.82 -6.34
CA LYS A 189 8.75 14.08 -5.63
C LYS A 189 9.14 15.55 -5.76
N ASN A 190 8.50 16.40 -4.97
CA ASN A 190 8.64 17.84 -5.12
C ASN A 190 9.96 18.38 -4.59
N ASN A 191 10.64 19.16 -5.42
CA ASN A 191 11.88 19.88 -5.08
C ASN A 191 11.65 20.99 -4.03
N LEU A 192 10.40 21.20 -3.64
CA LEU A 192 9.94 22.12 -2.60
C LEU A 192 10.09 21.54 -1.18
N THR A 193 10.45 20.26 -1.05
CA THR A 193 10.53 19.58 0.23
C THR A 193 11.93 19.65 0.85
N ASP A 194 12.01 19.93 2.15
CA ASP A 194 13.26 19.84 2.91
C ASP A 194 13.83 18.41 2.85
N MET A 195 14.96 18.26 2.15
CA MET A 195 15.63 16.99 1.89
C MET A 195 16.00 16.22 3.17
N SER A 196 16.28 16.93 4.27
CA SER A 196 16.65 16.28 5.53
C SER A 196 15.45 15.57 6.18
N GLN A 197 14.27 16.17 6.06
CA GLN A 197 13.00 15.60 6.55
C GLN A 197 12.43 14.55 5.61
N ALA A 198 12.66 14.70 4.30
CA ALA A 198 12.21 13.77 3.29
C ALA A 198 12.94 12.41 3.40
N PHE A 199 14.24 12.42 3.70
CA PHE A 199 15.05 11.20 3.74
C PHE A 199 14.55 10.16 4.76
N SER A 200 14.22 10.59 5.98
CA SER A 200 13.74 9.67 7.02
C SER A 200 12.36 9.10 6.69
N VAL A 201 11.48 9.91 6.10
CA VAL A 201 10.13 9.49 5.68
C VAL A 201 10.22 8.51 4.52
N TYR A 202 11.05 8.77 3.51
CA TYR A 202 11.24 7.84 2.40
C TYR A 202 11.87 6.52 2.84
N HIS A 203 12.86 6.55 3.74
CA HIS A 203 13.41 5.33 4.30
C HIS A 203 12.34 4.53 5.08
N ALA A 204 11.51 5.21 5.89
CA ALA A 204 10.39 4.55 6.58
C ALA A 204 9.38 3.95 5.58
N LEU A 205 9.07 4.68 4.51
CA LEU A 205 8.20 4.23 3.42
C LEU A 205 8.74 2.95 2.77
N GLU A 206 10.02 2.92 2.40
CA GLU A 206 10.69 1.76 1.77
C GLU A 206 10.75 0.51 2.68
N THR A 207 10.61 0.67 4.00
CA THR A 207 10.50 -0.49 4.90
C THR A 207 9.16 -1.22 4.84
N MET A 208 8.13 -0.52 4.35
CA MET A 208 6.72 -0.95 4.32
C MET A 208 6.17 -1.08 2.89
N TYR A 209 6.79 -0.42 1.92
CA TYR A 209 6.37 -0.36 0.53
C TYR A 209 7.53 -0.63 -0.41
N ASP A 210 7.22 -1.23 -1.55
CA ASP A 210 8.10 -1.27 -2.71
C ASP A 210 7.78 -0.08 -3.59
N CYS A 211 8.73 0.84 -3.73
CA CYS A 211 8.54 2.12 -4.42
C CYS A 211 9.42 2.24 -5.66
N TRP A 212 8.89 2.78 -6.75
CA TRP A 212 9.61 3.05 -7.99
C TRP A 212 9.02 4.26 -8.71
N ILE A 213 9.77 4.79 -9.67
CA ILE A 213 9.31 5.84 -10.59
C ILE A 213 9.24 5.21 -11.99
N PRO A 214 8.05 5.09 -12.60
CA PRO A 214 7.91 4.65 -13.99
C PRO A 214 8.77 5.49 -14.93
N ALA A 215 9.42 4.89 -15.91
CA ALA A 215 10.41 5.57 -16.77
C ALA A 215 9.88 6.76 -17.60
N ALA A 216 8.55 6.94 -17.66
CA ALA A 216 7.87 8.00 -18.41
C ALA A 216 7.02 8.91 -17.51
N GLU A 217 7.20 8.83 -16.19
CA GLU A 217 6.44 9.59 -15.19
C GLU A 217 7.40 10.21 -14.18
N ASP A 218 6.96 11.29 -13.54
CA ASP A 218 7.71 11.97 -12.48
C ASP A 218 7.24 11.55 -11.07
N ASP A 219 6.12 10.82 -10.99
CA ASP A 219 5.52 10.38 -9.75
C ASP A 219 6.20 9.13 -9.19
N VAL A 220 6.32 9.10 -7.87
CA VAL A 220 6.69 7.90 -7.13
C VAL A 220 5.44 7.05 -6.91
N HIS A 221 5.54 5.77 -7.27
CA HIS A 221 4.51 4.77 -7.04
C HIS A 221 5.02 3.75 -6.03
N CYS A 222 4.17 3.43 -5.05
CA CYS A 222 4.50 2.53 -3.95
C CYS A 222 3.43 1.46 -3.79
N LEU A 223 3.86 0.20 -3.59
CA LEU A 223 2.99 -0.94 -3.27
C LEU A 223 3.31 -1.49 -1.91
N ARG A 224 2.26 -1.74 -1.11
CA ARG A 224 2.43 -2.31 0.23
C ARG A 224 3.13 -3.68 0.18
N LEU A 225 4.20 -3.82 0.96
CA LEU A 225 4.92 -5.07 1.14
C LEU A 225 4.18 -5.98 2.12
N ARG A 226 4.19 -7.28 1.82
CA ARG A 226 3.69 -8.35 2.68
C ARG A 226 4.71 -9.46 2.79
N ASP A 227 4.66 -10.20 3.89
CA ASP A 227 5.42 -11.42 4.04
C ASP A 227 4.78 -12.54 3.21
N LEU A 228 5.49 -13.00 2.19
CA LEU A 228 5.07 -14.05 1.26
C LEU A 228 5.56 -15.43 1.69
N ALA A 229 6.34 -15.54 2.77
CA ALA A 229 6.89 -16.79 3.28
C ALA A 229 5.83 -17.61 4.04
N LEU A 230 4.76 -18.00 3.36
CA LEU A 230 3.63 -18.74 3.94
C LEU A 230 3.85 -20.26 3.98
N GLY A 231 4.87 -20.76 3.27
CA GLY A 231 5.21 -22.18 3.19
C GLY A 231 6.05 -22.68 4.36
N ARG A 232 6.07 -24.00 4.58
CA ARG A 232 7.03 -24.62 5.52
C ARG A 232 8.40 -24.66 4.86
N PRO A 233 9.46 -24.18 5.52
CA PRO A 233 10.78 -24.23 4.94
C PRO A 233 11.36 -25.64 4.92
N GLU A 234 12.18 -25.90 3.92
CA GLU A 234 13.00 -27.10 3.76
C GLU A 234 14.48 -26.75 3.98
N SER A 235 15.26 -27.71 4.43
CA SER A 235 16.70 -27.52 4.66
C SER A 235 17.49 -28.81 4.46
N THR A 236 18.74 -28.68 4.02
CA THR A 236 19.68 -29.81 3.88
C THR A 236 20.87 -29.66 4.84
N SER A 237 21.26 -30.74 5.53
CA SER A 237 22.60 -30.86 6.15
C SER A 237 23.53 -31.60 5.20
N GLY A 238 24.78 -31.14 5.09
CA GLY A 238 25.85 -31.93 4.49
C GLY A 238 26.31 -33.00 5.47
N ASP A 239 25.65 -34.17 5.45
CA ASP A 239 26.03 -35.34 6.26
C ASP A 239 26.67 -36.47 5.42
N SER A 240 27.06 -36.23 4.17
CA SER A 240 27.70 -37.24 3.32
C SER A 240 29.21 -37.04 3.22
N GLU A 241 29.96 -38.14 3.26
CA GLU A 241 31.39 -38.22 2.88
C GLU A 241 31.64 -37.87 1.39
N GLU A 242 30.62 -37.38 0.67
CA GLU A 242 30.74 -36.87 -0.69
C GLU A 242 31.13 -35.39 -0.70
N PRO A 243 32.06 -34.99 -1.58
CA PRO A 243 32.51 -33.61 -1.61
C PRO A 243 31.42 -32.69 -2.18
N LEU A 244 31.19 -31.56 -1.48
CA LEU A 244 30.71 -30.27 -2.02
C LEU A 244 29.20 -30.04 -2.26
N GLN A 245 28.26 -30.72 -1.59
CA GLN A 245 26.88 -30.20 -1.59
C GLN A 245 26.75 -28.99 -0.63
N PRO A 246 26.41 -27.77 -1.13
CA PRO A 246 26.24 -26.61 -0.26
C PRO A 246 25.02 -26.80 0.63
N THR A 247 25.17 -26.52 1.93
CA THR A 247 24.02 -26.48 2.86
C THR A 247 23.11 -25.31 2.51
N TRP A 248 21.81 -25.58 2.43
CA TRP A 248 20.83 -24.56 2.09
C TRP A 248 19.56 -24.67 2.95
N TRP A 249 18.88 -23.53 3.04
CA TRP A 249 17.52 -23.38 3.54
C TRP A 249 16.68 -22.81 2.40
N ARG A 250 15.47 -23.33 2.17
CA ARG A 250 14.59 -22.91 1.07
C ARG A 250 13.16 -22.80 1.54
N VAL A 251 12.44 -21.84 0.99
CA VAL A 251 10.99 -21.76 1.09
C VAL A 251 10.36 -21.72 -0.31
N GLU A 252 9.26 -22.43 -0.48
CA GLU A 252 8.40 -22.31 -1.66
C GLU A 252 7.42 -21.16 -1.47
N LEU A 253 7.32 -20.31 -2.50
CA LEU A 253 6.48 -19.13 -2.53
C LEU A 253 5.09 -19.48 -3.12
N PRO A 254 4.05 -18.66 -2.91
CA PRO A 254 2.68 -18.95 -3.36
C PRO A 254 2.52 -19.17 -4.88
N GLY A 255 3.51 -18.75 -5.66
CA GLY A 255 3.65 -18.94 -7.09
C GLY A 255 4.98 -18.34 -7.53
N ARG A 256 5.10 -18.01 -8.82
CA ARG A 256 6.18 -17.15 -9.31
C ARG A 256 5.88 -15.71 -8.85
N VAL A 257 6.71 -15.16 -7.97
CA VAL A 257 6.49 -13.84 -7.35
C VAL A 257 7.70 -12.94 -7.56
N ALA A 258 7.47 -11.63 -7.61
CA ALA A 258 8.53 -10.62 -7.60
C ALA A 258 8.91 -10.27 -6.15
N VAL A 259 10.07 -10.77 -5.70
CA VAL A 259 10.62 -10.55 -4.36
C VAL A 259 11.35 -9.22 -4.31
N SER A 260 10.82 -8.28 -3.52
CA SER A 260 11.43 -6.95 -3.35
C SER A 260 12.62 -7.02 -2.40
N ALA A 261 12.43 -7.63 -1.23
CA ALA A 261 13.44 -7.72 -0.19
C ALA A 261 13.28 -8.98 0.66
N VAL A 262 14.32 -9.33 1.40
CA VAL A 262 14.31 -10.43 2.37
C VAL A 262 14.80 -9.91 3.69
N ARG A 263 14.02 -10.17 4.75
CA ARG A 263 14.36 -9.81 6.11
C ARG A 263 14.63 -11.05 6.93
N ILE A 264 15.78 -11.10 7.58
CA ILE A 264 16.22 -12.21 8.41
C ILE A 264 16.32 -11.69 9.84
N HIS A 265 15.68 -12.42 10.76
CA HIS A 265 15.76 -12.15 12.19
C HIS A 265 16.71 -13.17 12.83
N ALA A 266 17.70 -12.67 13.56
CA ALA A 266 18.61 -13.50 14.32
C ALA A 266 17.95 -14.00 15.61
N SER A 267 18.40 -15.17 16.09
CA SER A 267 17.99 -15.66 17.39
C SER A 267 18.47 -14.70 18.49
N PRO A 268 17.68 -14.45 19.54
CA PRO A 268 18.14 -13.71 20.71
C PRO A 268 19.18 -14.48 21.54
N GLU A 269 19.24 -15.81 21.40
CA GLU A 269 20.10 -16.68 22.22
C GLU A 269 21.39 -17.11 21.51
N ASP A 270 21.41 -17.11 20.17
CA ASP A 270 22.55 -17.55 19.36
C ASP A 270 23.09 -16.41 18.49
N SER A 271 24.36 -16.04 18.66
CA SER A 271 25.12 -15.36 17.62
C SER A 271 25.53 -16.39 16.57
N ARG A 272 24.97 -16.29 15.35
CA ARG A 272 25.36 -17.17 14.23
C ARG A 272 26.25 -16.41 13.27
N PRO A 273 27.57 -16.68 13.26
CA PRO A 273 28.44 -16.15 12.22
C PRO A 273 28.15 -16.89 10.92
N GLY A 274 27.77 -16.17 9.87
CA GLY A 274 27.81 -16.73 8.54
C GLY A 274 27.43 -15.77 7.43
N SER A 275 28.26 -15.76 6.39
CA SER A 275 27.93 -15.14 5.11
C SER A 275 27.00 -16.07 4.34
N TRP A 276 25.77 -15.62 4.11
CA TRP A 276 24.77 -16.36 3.33
C TRP A 276 24.54 -15.66 2.00
N MET A 277 24.37 -16.45 0.94
CA MET A 277 23.93 -15.94 -0.35
C MET A 277 22.45 -16.20 -0.50
N MET A 278 21.69 -15.17 -0.88
CA MET A 278 20.29 -15.27 -1.19
C MET A 278 20.13 -15.56 -2.69
N SER A 279 19.33 -16.57 -3.04
CA SER A 279 18.92 -16.82 -4.42
C SER A 279 17.40 -16.90 -4.53
N VAL A 280 16.89 -16.45 -5.67
CA VAL A 280 15.47 -16.53 -6.03
C VAL A 280 15.36 -17.03 -7.45
N GLY A 281 14.50 -18.02 -7.68
CA GLY A 281 14.26 -18.53 -9.03
C GLY A 281 13.19 -19.62 -9.07
N ASN A 282 13.09 -20.29 -10.22
CA ASN A 282 12.03 -21.29 -10.46
C ASN A 282 12.51 -22.74 -10.27
N SER A 283 13.81 -22.98 -10.15
CA SER A 283 14.33 -24.33 -9.90
C SER A 283 14.14 -24.71 -8.43
N PRO A 284 13.68 -25.94 -8.12
CA PRO A 284 13.71 -26.45 -6.77
C PRO A 284 15.15 -26.66 -6.26
N ASP A 285 16.14 -26.77 -7.13
CA ASP A 285 17.56 -26.77 -6.74
C ASP A 285 18.05 -25.33 -6.55
N PRO A 286 18.38 -24.90 -5.31
CA PRO A 286 18.84 -23.54 -5.03
C PRO A 286 20.09 -23.11 -5.78
N SER A 287 20.93 -24.07 -6.20
CA SER A 287 22.21 -23.79 -6.88
C SER A 287 22.06 -23.39 -8.34
N GLU A 288 20.90 -23.68 -8.95
CA GLU A 288 20.57 -23.29 -10.32
C GLU A 288 19.91 -21.90 -10.40
N ASN A 289 19.49 -21.35 -9.25
CA ASN A 289 18.81 -20.06 -9.20
C ASN A 289 19.80 -18.89 -9.10
N PRO A 290 19.52 -17.74 -9.74
CA PRO A 290 20.38 -16.57 -9.66
C PRO A 290 20.44 -16.01 -8.24
N ALA A 291 21.63 -15.55 -7.85
CA ALA A 291 21.82 -14.83 -6.61
C ALA A 291 21.23 -13.42 -6.71
N CYS A 292 20.57 -12.95 -5.66
CA CYS A 292 19.97 -11.62 -5.60
C CYS A 292 20.50 -10.76 -4.45
N GLY A 293 21.17 -11.36 -3.46
CA GLY A 293 21.69 -10.63 -2.32
C GLY A 293 22.67 -11.45 -1.50
N ARG A 294 23.38 -10.77 -0.58
CA ARG A 294 24.32 -11.41 0.33
C ARG A 294 24.10 -10.88 1.74
N LEU A 295 23.96 -11.78 2.70
CA LEU A 295 23.94 -11.44 4.11
C LEU A 295 25.37 -11.22 4.61
N ALA A 296 25.60 -10.10 5.30
CA ALA A 296 26.86 -9.83 5.99
C ALA A 296 27.12 -10.86 7.10
N ALA A 297 28.40 -11.13 7.39
CA ALA A 297 28.83 -12.33 8.10
C ALA A 297 28.45 -12.39 9.59
N GLU A 298 28.05 -11.29 10.22
CA GLU A 298 27.72 -11.25 11.65
C GLU A 298 26.38 -10.52 11.86
N LEU A 299 25.34 -11.29 12.21
CA LEU A 299 24.13 -10.72 12.80
C LEU A 299 24.27 -10.74 14.32
N ALA A 300 24.17 -9.58 14.95
CA ALA A 300 24.12 -9.50 16.40
C ALA A 300 22.90 -10.29 16.93
N PRO A 301 22.99 -10.96 18.09
CA PRO A 301 21.85 -11.63 18.71
C PRO A 301 20.64 -10.70 18.81
N GLY A 302 19.46 -11.21 18.43
CA GLY A 302 18.22 -10.44 18.44
C GLY A 302 18.13 -9.29 17.41
N SER A 303 19.12 -9.14 16.53
CA SER A 303 19.05 -8.15 15.45
C SER A 303 18.24 -8.67 14.25
N SER A 304 17.68 -7.73 13.49
CA SER A 304 17.07 -7.98 12.19
C SER A 304 17.89 -7.34 11.09
N TRP A 305 18.03 -8.02 9.97
CA TRP A 305 18.69 -7.48 8.79
C TRP A 305 17.78 -7.63 7.58
N ALA A 306 17.78 -6.64 6.70
CA ALA A 306 17.04 -6.68 5.45
C ALA A 306 17.96 -6.34 4.28
N SER A 307 17.73 -6.99 3.13
CA SER A 307 18.35 -6.61 1.86
C SER A 307 17.34 -6.67 0.75
N ALA A 308 17.45 -5.70 -0.15
CA ALA A 308 16.84 -5.77 -1.47
C ALA A 308 17.31 -7.05 -2.20
N CYS A 309 16.43 -7.58 -3.03
CA CYS A 309 16.68 -8.75 -3.86
C CYS A 309 16.32 -8.43 -5.32
N GLY A 310 15.13 -7.85 -5.56
CA GLY A 310 14.71 -7.42 -6.90
C GLY A 310 14.65 -8.56 -7.92
N ALA A 311 14.40 -9.79 -7.47
CA ALA A 311 14.40 -11.00 -8.30
C ALA A 311 13.04 -11.69 -8.27
N GLU A 312 12.78 -12.52 -9.28
CA GLU A 312 11.51 -13.21 -9.45
C GLU A 312 11.68 -14.71 -9.45
N GLY A 313 10.78 -15.43 -8.78
CA GLY A 313 10.86 -16.88 -8.70
C GLY A 313 9.78 -17.51 -7.86
N ARG A 314 9.75 -18.85 -7.90
CA ARG A 314 8.88 -19.68 -7.05
C ARG A 314 9.57 -20.15 -5.78
N PHE A 315 10.90 -20.13 -5.75
CA PHE A 315 11.70 -20.56 -4.61
C PHE A 315 12.63 -19.43 -4.20
N LEU A 316 12.72 -19.23 -2.89
CA LEU A 316 13.76 -18.43 -2.27
C LEU A 316 14.63 -19.34 -1.43
N ALA A 317 15.94 -19.15 -1.53
CA ALA A 317 16.90 -19.94 -0.77
C ALA A 317 18.02 -19.09 -0.14
N LEU A 318 18.51 -19.58 0.98
CA LEU A 318 19.72 -19.12 1.65
C LEU A 318 20.78 -20.22 1.51
N LEU A 319 21.87 -19.91 0.84
CA LEU A 319 22.99 -20.82 0.60
C LEU A 319 24.15 -20.46 1.53
N ALA A 320 24.72 -21.45 2.22
CA ALA A 320 25.92 -21.25 3.03
C ALA A 320 27.13 -20.91 2.14
N GLY A 321 27.95 -19.95 2.57
CA GLY A 321 29.28 -19.78 2.01
C GLY A 321 30.17 -21.03 2.22
N ARG A 322 31.19 -21.21 1.37
CA ARG A 322 32.10 -22.40 1.41
C ARG A 322 32.75 -22.63 2.77
N GLU A 323 33.03 -21.56 3.52
CA GLU A 323 33.60 -21.60 4.87
C GLU A 323 32.65 -22.20 5.93
N ASN A 324 31.34 -22.23 5.65
CA ASN A 324 30.27 -22.68 6.54
C ASN A 324 29.54 -23.93 6.03
N SER A 325 30.14 -24.67 5.09
CA SER A 325 29.56 -25.84 4.42
C SER A 325 29.14 -26.99 5.36
N ARG A 326 29.54 -26.96 6.63
CA ARG A 326 29.15 -27.94 7.67
C ARG A 326 28.11 -27.43 8.67
N GLN A 327 27.68 -26.16 8.57
CA GLN A 327 26.64 -25.60 9.44
C GLN A 327 25.34 -25.41 8.66
N GLN A 328 24.23 -25.97 9.16
CA GLN A 328 22.92 -25.75 8.58
C GLN A 328 22.45 -24.30 8.82
N PRO A 329 21.99 -23.59 7.78
CA PRO A 329 21.18 -22.39 7.97
C PRO A 329 19.91 -22.76 8.73
N ARG A 330 19.78 -22.24 9.95
CA ARG A 330 18.51 -22.23 10.68
C ARG A 330 18.21 -20.79 11.07
N PRO A 331 17.77 -19.96 10.11
CA PRO A 331 17.31 -18.62 10.46
C PRO A 331 16.16 -18.76 11.46
N TYR A 332 16.14 -17.90 12.48
CA TYR A 332 15.07 -17.93 13.49
C TYR A 332 13.73 -17.57 12.83
N ARG A 333 13.75 -16.52 11.99
CA ARG A 333 12.62 -16.14 11.13
C ARG A 333 13.13 -15.48 9.85
N VAL A 334 12.50 -15.81 8.72
CA VAL A 334 12.73 -15.18 7.42
C VAL A 334 11.40 -14.61 6.96
N GLU A 335 11.38 -13.32 6.62
CA GLU A 335 10.27 -12.68 5.93
C GLU A 335 10.68 -12.47 4.48
N VAL A 336 9.84 -12.93 3.55
CA VAL A 336 10.05 -12.71 2.12
C VAL A 336 9.11 -11.59 1.69
N LEU A 337 9.65 -10.40 1.54
CA LEU A 337 8.87 -9.20 1.30
C LEU A 337 8.59 -9.04 -0.20
N GLY A 338 7.32 -9.01 -0.54
CA GLY A 338 6.86 -8.65 -1.89
C GLY A 338 5.46 -8.07 -1.86
N ALA A 339 5.06 -7.45 -2.96
CA ALA A 339 3.74 -6.84 -3.07
C ALA A 339 2.64 -7.90 -3.24
N ALA A 340 1.59 -7.79 -2.43
CA ALA A 340 0.39 -8.60 -2.56
C ALA A 340 -0.85 -7.79 -2.16
N THR A 341 -1.97 -8.07 -2.81
CA THR A 341 -3.23 -7.40 -2.55
C THR A 341 -3.91 -7.96 -1.29
N PRO A 342 -4.85 -7.21 -0.67
CA PRO A 342 -5.62 -7.70 0.48
C PRO A 342 -6.36 -9.01 0.20
N SER A 343 -6.83 -9.19 -1.03
CA SER A 343 -7.58 -10.38 -1.45
C SER A 343 -6.68 -11.57 -1.78
N GLY A 344 -5.34 -11.42 -1.67
CA GLY A 344 -4.38 -12.51 -1.76
C GLY A 344 -3.83 -12.78 -3.15
N ALA A 345 -3.93 -11.85 -4.09
CA ALA A 345 -3.11 -11.89 -5.31
C ALA A 345 -1.71 -11.36 -4.99
N TRP A 346 -0.69 -11.94 -5.58
CA TRP A 346 0.69 -11.46 -5.41
C TRP A 346 1.24 -10.95 -6.73
N ARG A 347 2.16 -10.00 -6.63
CA ARG A 347 2.83 -9.44 -7.80
C ARG A 347 3.74 -10.49 -8.43
N ALA A 348 3.41 -10.85 -9.67
CA ALA A 348 4.21 -11.75 -10.48
C ALA A 348 5.37 -11.02 -11.17
N SER A 349 5.20 -9.73 -11.49
CA SER A 349 6.20 -8.88 -12.11
C SER A 349 5.96 -7.39 -11.87
N ALA A 350 7.05 -6.62 -11.83
CA ALA A 350 7.03 -5.15 -11.87
C ALA A 350 7.52 -4.64 -13.24
N GLY A 351 6.87 -3.63 -13.81
CA GLY A 351 7.25 -3.02 -15.08
C GLY A 351 6.97 -3.87 -16.32
N ARG A 352 6.13 -4.91 -16.21
CA ARG A 352 5.77 -5.79 -17.32
C ARG A 352 4.30 -6.18 -17.26
N GLU A 353 3.69 -6.34 -18.43
CA GLU A 353 2.28 -6.68 -18.61
C GLU A 353 2.11 -8.06 -19.27
N CYS A 354 0.97 -8.72 -19.04
CA CYS A 354 0.65 -9.89 -19.86
C CYS A 354 0.42 -9.47 -21.32
N ALA A 355 0.91 -10.28 -22.26
CA ALA A 355 0.66 -10.09 -23.68
C ALA A 355 -0.84 -10.09 -24.01
N ALA A 356 -1.19 -9.58 -25.21
CA ALA A 356 -2.57 -9.54 -25.68
C ALA A 356 -3.21 -10.93 -25.83
N THR A 357 -2.38 -11.97 -25.97
CA THR A 357 -2.81 -13.38 -25.99
C THR A 357 -3.43 -13.78 -24.65
N GLY A 358 -4.73 -14.09 -24.67
CA GLY A 358 -5.46 -14.47 -23.46
C GLY A 358 -6.00 -13.29 -22.64
N ARG A 359 -5.96 -12.05 -23.18
CA ARG A 359 -6.63 -10.89 -22.60
C ARG A 359 -8.15 -11.12 -22.52
N LEU A 360 -8.73 -10.82 -21.37
CA LEU A 360 -10.15 -11.00 -21.05
C LEU A 360 -10.87 -9.64 -20.89
N PHE A 361 -10.18 -8.64 -20.33
CA PHE A 361 -10.68 -7.28 -20.17
C PHE A 361 -9.53 -6.28 -20.35
N ASP A 362 -9.84 -5.11 -20.90
CA ASP A 362 -8.90 -4.01 -21.13
C ASP A 362 -9.67 -2.68 -21.04
N GLY A 363 -9.44 -1.91 -19.97
CA GLY A 363 -10.22 -0.69 -19.67
C GLY A 363 -9.93 -0.09 -18.28
N TYR A 364 -10.45 1.11 -18.00
CA TYR A 364 -10.38 1.69 -16.66
C TYR A 364 -11.25 0.89 -15.67
N ASP A 365 -10.63 0.33 -14.63
CA ASP A 365 -11.32 -0.32 -13.52
C ASP A 365 -10.45 -0.35 -12.26
N PRO A 366 -10.81 0.38 -11.19
CA PRO A 366 -10.03 0.40 -9.96
C PRO A 366 -10.13 -0.92 -9.19
N ALA A 367 -11.19 -1.71 -9.42
CA ALA A 367 -11.42 -3.01 -8.82
C ALA A 367 -10.88 -4.15 -9.73
N CYS A 368 -9.73 -3.93 -10.37
CA CYS A 368 -9.16 -4.83 -11.37
C CYS A 368 -9.01 -6.28 -10.88
N GLU A 369 -8.60 -6.46 -9.62
CA GLU A 369 -8.52 -7.79 -9.02
C GLU A 369 -9.91 -8.42 -8.85
N ALA A 370 -10.90 -7.66 -8.36
CA ALA A 370 -12.26 -8.17 -8.18
C ALA A 370 -12.85 -8.62 -9.51
N ARG A 371 -12.68 -7.82 -10.57
CA ARG A 371 -13.04 -8.19 -11.93
C ARG A 371 -12.37 -9.50 -12.37
N CYS A 372 -11.07 -9.66 -12.11
CA CYS A 372 -10.39 -10.91 -12.42
C CYS A 372 -10.98 -12.08 -11.62
N ARG A 373 -11.30 -11.89 -10.34
CA ARG A 373 -11.88 -12.94 -9.50
C ARG A 373 -13.30 -13.35 -9.88
N GLU A 374 -14.07 -12.45 -10.48
CA GLU A 374 -15.41 -12.72 -11.00
C GLU A 374 -15.38 -13.56 -12.29
N ASP A 375 -14.32 -13.46 -13.09
CA ASP A 375 -14.11 -14.29 -14.28
C ASP A 375 -13.34 -15.57 -13.93
N GLU A 376 -14.01 -16.72 -13.97
CA GLU A 376 -13.40 -18.02 -13.65
C GLU A 376 -12.17 -18.37 -14.50
N LYS A 377 -12.06 -17.80 -15.70
CA LYS A 377 -10.91 -18.00 -16.60
C LYS A 377 -9.72 -17.14 -16.22
N CYS A 378 -9.93 -16.04 -15.51
CA CYS A 378 -8.86 -15.12 -15.20
C CYS A 378 -7.86 -15.74 -14.21
N ARG A 379 -6.59 -15.48 -14.48
CA ARG A 379 -5.46 -15.92 -13.66
C ARG A 379 -4.49 -14.78 -13.36
N PHE A 380 -4.55 -13.70 -14.14
CA PHE A 380 -3.66 -12.56 -14.01
C PHE A 380 -4.42 -11.26 -14.22
N PHE A 381 -3.99 -10.21 -13.55
CA PHE A 381 -4.41 -8.87 -13.88
C PHE A 381 -3.22 -7.91 -13.81
N THR A 382 -3.25 -6.90 -14.66
CA THR A 382 -2.25 -5.85 -14.74
C THR A 382 -2.93 -4.53 -14.39
N ILE A 383 -2.36 -3.80 -13.44
CA ILE A 383 -2.75 -2.42 -13.10
C ILE A 383 -1.68 -1.47 -13.59
N TYR A 384 -2.10 -0.25 -13.96
CA TYR A 384 -1.22 0.81 -14.43
C TYR A 384 -1.32 2.02 -13.49
N SER A 385 -0.38 2.96 -13.62
CA SER A 385 -0.41 4.27 -12.95
C SER A 385 -1.67 5.05 -13.28
N SER A 386 -2.13 4.98 -14.53
CA SER A 386 -3.35 5.61 -15.04
C SER A 386 -4.66 5.01 -14.52
N LEU A 387 -4.63 4.05 -13.59
CA LEU A 387 -5.79 3.25 -13.16
C LEU A 387 -6.43 2.41 -14.27
N TRP A 388 -5.74 2.26 -15.39
CA TRP A 388 -6.10 1.25 -16.38
C TRP A 388 -5.96 -0.15 -15.77
N CYS A 389 -6.79 -1.07 -16.23
CA CYS A 389 -6.86 -2.45 -15.80
C CYS A 389 -6.89 -3.35 -17.02
N ALA A 390 -6.07 -4.39 -16.99
CA ALA A 390 -6.11 -5.45 -17.98
C ALA A 390 -6.15 -6.80 -17.29
N THR A 391 -7.14 -7.65 -17.58
CA THR A 391 -7.22 -9.01 -17.02
C THR A 391 -6.89 -10.05 -18.09
N SER A 392 -6.28 -11.16 -17.70
CA SER A 392 -5.83 -12.21 -18.62
C SER A 392 -6.00 -13.62 -18.04
N ALA A 393 -6.31 -14.58 -18.91
CA ALA A 393 -6.40 -16.00 -18.58
C ALA A 393 -5.03 -16.68 -18.42
N SER A 394 -4.01 -16.11 -19.07
CA SER A 394 -2.63 -16.62 -19.09
C SER A 394 -1.65 -15.45 -19.20
N CYS A 395 -0.40 -15.69 -18.79
CA CYS A 395 0.69 -14.73 -18.89
C CYS A 395 1.97 -15.50 -19.21
N ASP A 396 2.70 -15.09 -20.24
CA ASP A 396 3.97 -15.71 -20.61
C ASP A 396 5.07 -15.31 -19.60
N GLU A 397 6.15 -16.11 -19.48
CA GLU A 397 7.25 -15.78 -18.57
C GLU A 397 8.02 -14.52 -19.05
N ASP A 398 8.10 -14.34 -20.37
CA ASP A 398 8.71 -13.19 -21.04
C ASP A 398 7.67 -12.09 -21.29
N MET A 399 7.08 -11.57 -20.21
CA MET A 399 6.15 -10.45 -20.30
C MET A 399 6.79 -9.23 -20.98
N PRO A 400 6.10 -8.55 -21.92
CA PRO A 400 6.58 -7.29 -22.50
C PRO A 400 6.74 -6.20 -21.43
N SER A 401 7.81 -5.41 -21.57
CA SER A 401 8.05 -4.24 -20.72
C SER A 401 7.02 -3.15 -20.95
N SER A 402 6.47 -2.60 -19.87
CA SER A 402 5.56 -1.47 -19.91
C SER A 402 5.78 -0.61 -18.65
N SER A 403 6.05 0.68 -18.86
CA SER A 403 6.69 1.56 -17.85
C SER A 403 5.93 1.64 -16.52
N SER A 404 4.60 1.58 -16.55
CA SER A 404 3.76 1.65 -15.35
C SER A 404 3.01 0.35 -15.04
N ALA A 405 3.22 -0.71 -15.83
CA ALA A 405 2.51 -1.96 -15.67
C ALA A 405 2.98 -2.75 -14.45
N ILE A 406 2.02 -3.22 -13.66
CA ILE A 406 2.27 -4.13 -12.55
C ILE A 406 1.35 -5.32 -12.70
N THR A 407 1.94 -6.50 -12.89
CA THR A 407 1.17 -7.72 -13.11
C THR A 407 1.10 -8.56 -11.84
N PHE A 408 -0.12 -8.88 -11.45
CA PHE A 408 -0.46 -9.76 -10.34
C PHE A 408 -0.98 -11.08 -10.89
N SER A 409 -0.66 -12.16 -10.18
CA SER A 409 -1.31 -13.44 -10.40
C SER A 409 -2.30 -13.71 -9.29
N VAL A 410 -3.49 -14.16 -9.70
CA VAL A 410 -4.56 -14.56 -8.81
C VAL A 410 -4.45 -16.06 -8.65
N GLN A 411 -4.23 -16.50 -7.41
CA GLN A 411 -4.40 -17.92 -7.09
C GLN A 411 -5.85 -18.28 -7.38
N SER A 412 -6.07 -19.37 -8.12
CA SER A 412 -7.38 -20.01 -8.18
C SER A 412 -7.66 -20.74 -6.86
N SER A 413 -7.41 -20.09 -5.72
CA SER A 413 -7.97 -20.56 -4.48
C SER A 413 -9.45 -20.21 -4.57
N ARG A 414 -10.26 -21.21 -4.92
CA ARG A 414 -11.47 -21.41 -4.13
C ARG A 414 -10.94 -21.41 -2.72
N SER A 415 -11.09 -20.31 -2.00
CA SER A 415 -11.02 -20.33 -0.55
C SER A 415 -12.01 -21.41 -0.15
N ARG A 416 -11.51 -22.64 0.01
CA ARG A 416 -12.14 -23.56 0.92
C ARG A 416 -11.75 -22.94 2.23
N PRO A 417 -12.65 -22.19 2.92
CA PRO A 417 -12.39 -21.89 4.30
C PRO A 417 -11.93 -23.19 4.92
N LEU A 418 -10.76 -23.18 5.56
CA LEU A 418 -10.35 -24.30 6.38
C LEU A 418 -11.51 -24.50 7.35
N ARG A 419 -12.33 -25.53 7.09
CA ARG A 419 -13.35 -25.91 8.05
C ARG A 419 -12.55 -26.47 9.21
N LEU A 420 -12.45 -25.67 10.26
CA LEU A 420 -11.94 -26.13 11.54
C LEU A 420 -12.74 -27.39 11.88
N GLY A 421 -12.03 -28.50 12.08
CA GLY A 421 -12.65 -29.82 12.16
C GLY A 421 -13.31 -30.06 13.52
N ASP A 422 -12.76 -29.44 14.55
CA ASP A 422 -13.21 -29.51 15.95
C ASP A 422 -12.83 -28.21 16.66
N ALA A 423 -13.59 -27.86 17.70
CA ALA A 423 -13.27 -26.76 18.60
C ALA A 423 -13.37 -27.23 20.04
N ARG A 424 -12.55 -26.66 20.93
CA ARG A 424 -12.50 -26.93 22.36
C ARG A 424 -12.43 -25.61 23.13
N GLN A 425 -12.93 -25.62 24.35
CA GLN A 425 -12.83 -24.48 25.27
C GLN A 425 -12.66 -24.96 26.70
N SER A 426 -12.25 -24.06 27.59
CA SER A 426 -11.98 -24.34 29.01
C SER A 426 -13.18 -24.92 29.76
N SER A 427 -14.37 -24.43 29.45
CA SER A 427 -15.63 -24.79 30.10
C SER A 427 -16.82 -24.42 29.20
N GLU A 428 -18.00 -24.98 29.45
CA GLU A 428 -19.24 -24.56 28.76
C GLU A 428 -20.21 -23.96 29.76
N ASP A 429 -20.80 -22.82 29.42
CA ASP A 429 -21.94 -22.25 30.15
C ASP A 429 -23.05 -21.80 29.18
N TRP A 430 -24.29 -21.72 29.66
CA TRP A 430 -25.50 -21.37 28.88
C TRP A 430 -25.72 -22.22 27.61
N GLY A 431 -25.08 -23.39 27.51
CA GLY A 431 -25.10 -24.24 26.32
C GLY A 431 -24.28 -23.69 25.14
N GLY A 432 -23.35 -22.77 25.37
CA GLY A 432 -22.44 -22.19 24.38
C GLY A 432 -21.28 -23.10 23.99
N SER A 433 -21.59 -24.24 23.37
CA SER A 433 -20.58 -25.22 22.92
C SER A 433 -19.54 -24.60 21.97
N PRO A 434 -18.25 -24.97 22.06
CA PRO A 434 -17.18 -24.38 21.24
C PRO A 434 -17.38 -24.59 19.74
N GLY A 435 -18.10 -25.66 19.34
CA GLY A 435 -18.42 -25.94 17.94
C GLY A 435 -19.27 -24.87 17.26
N ARG A 436 -20.00 -24.05 18.02
CA ARG A 436 -20.77 -22.92 17.48
C ARG A 436 -19.88 -21.84 16.86
N ALA A 437 -18.68 -21.64 17.39
CA ALA A 437 -17.73 -20.66 16.85
C ALA A 437 -17.15 -21.06 15.47
N ILE A 438 -17.36 -22.31 15.04
CA ILE A 438 -16.87 -22.85 13.76
C ILE A 438 -17.99 -23.40 12.88
N ASP A 439 -19.25 -23.15 13.24
CA ASP A 439 -20.43 -23.68 12.52
C ASP A 439 -20.75 -22.92 11.21
N GLY A 440 -20.02 -21.84 10.94
CA GLY A 440 -20.15 -21.00 9.75
C GLY A 440 -21.27 -19.94 9.85
N ARG A 441 -21.93 -19.79 11.00
CA ARG A 441 -22.92 -18.74 11.25
C ARG A 441 -22.23 -17.55 11.91
N LEU A 442 -22.59 -16.33 11.49
CA LEU A 442 -21.97 -15.07 11.94
C LEU A 442 -22.92 -14.24 12.82
N ASP A 443 -23.93 -14.88 13.42
CA ASP A 443 -24.94 -14.17 14.20
C ASP A 443 -24.36 -13.78 15.58
N PRO A 444 -24.30 -12.48 15.92
CA PRO A 444 -23.74 -12.04 17.19
C PRO A 444 -24.67 -12.27 18.40
N HIS A 445 -25.93 -12.67 18.19
CA HIS A 445 -26.88 -12.89 19.27
C HIS A 445 -26.75 -14.29 19.86
N PHE A 446 -26.34 -14.39 21.13
CA PHE A 446 -26.19 -15.67 21.84
C PHE A 446 -27.45 -16.56 21.75
N VAL A 447 -28.63 -15.96 21.88
CA VAL A 447 -29.93 -16.65 21.80
C VAL A 447 -30.22 -17.27 20.42
N ALA A 448 -29.55 -16.81 19.36
CA ALA A 448 -29.63 -17.39 18.03
C ALA A 448 -28.82 -18.70 17.88
N GLY A 449 -28.04 -19.05 18.91
CA GLY A 449 -27.33 -20.33 19.01
C GLY A 449 -26.02 -20.39 18.24
N SER A 450 -25.47 -19.24 17.79
CA SER A 450 -24.23 -19.15 17.00
C SER A 450 -22.98 -18.84 17.84
N CYS A 451 -23.13 -18.42 19.10
CA CYS A 451 -22.01 -18.03 19.95
C CYS A 451 -21.57 -19.19 20.86
N SER A 452 -20.25 -19.33 21.06
CA SER A 452 -19.67 -20.11 22.16
C SER A 452 -19.63 -19.30 23.46
N HIS A 453 -19.54 -19.97 24.61
CA HIS A 453 -19.52 -19.31 25.93
C HIS A 453 -18.81 -20.18 26.97
N THR A 454 -17.78 -19.61 27.61
CA THR A 454 -17.10 -20.18 28.78
C THR A 454 -17.79 -19.71 30.08
N ALA A 455 -17.64 -20.43 31.18
CA ALA A 455 -18.25 -20.05 32.46
C ALA A 455 -17.69 -18.74 33.03
N GLY A 456 -16.41 -18.45 32.80
CA GLY A 456 -15.74 -17.22 33.25
C GLY A 456 -15.72 -17.03 34.78
N GLY A 457 -15.05 -15.96 35.22
CA GLY A 457 -15.03 -15.52 36.64
C GLY A 457 -14.19 -16.41 37.58
N ASP A 458 -14.44 -16.27 38.88
CA ASP A 458 -13.70 -16.94 39.98
C ASP A 458 -13.82 -18.48 39.98
N GLN A 459 -14.63 -19.05 39.08
CA GLN A 459 -14.81 -20.49 38.92
C GLN A 459 -13.76 -21.14 37.99
N GLU A 460 -12.93 -20.36 37.29
CA GLU A 460 -11.87 -20.88 36.43
C GLU A 460 -10.48 -20.62 37.02
N SER A 461 -9.74 -21.70 37.34
CA SER A 461 -8.33 -21.62 37.72
C SER A 461 -7.44 -21.37 36.49
N SER A 462 -6.26 -20.78 36.69
CA SER A 462 -5.27 -20.51 35.63
C SER A 462 -5.06 -21.72 34.70
N PRO A 463 -5.13 -21.54 33.37
CA PRO A 463 -4.91 -20.29 32.62
C PRO A 463 -6.14 -19.38 32.42
N GLY A 464 -7.29 -19.66 33.06
CA GLY A 464 -8.53 -18.90 32.84
C GLY A 464 -9.31 -19.36 31.61
N ALA A 465 -10.32 -18.59 31.19
CA ALA A 465 -11.15 -18.87 30.03
C ALA A 465 -10.31 -18.98 28.75
N TRP A 466 -10.44 -20.08 28.01
CA TRP A 466 -9.78 -20.24 26.71
C TRP A 466 -10.65 -20.96 25.70
N TRP A 467 -10.35 -20.76 24.42
CA TRP A 467 -10.96 -21.43 23.29
C TRP A 467 -9.87 -21.77 22.25
N SER A 468 -9.99 -22.90 21.57
CA SER A 468 -9.04 -23.38 20.53
C SER A 468 -9.77 -24.19 19.45
N ALA A 469 -9.32 -24.14 18.20
CA ALA A 469 -9.82 -24.98 17.10
C ALA A 469 -8.74 -25.30 16.07
#